data_AF-A0A5C5SJD5-F1
#
_entry.id   AF-A0A5C5SJD5-F1
#
_cell.length_a   1.000
_cell.length_b   1.000
_cell.length_c   1.000
_cell.angle_alpha   90.00
_cell.angle_beta   90.00
_cell.angle_gamma   90.00
#
_symmetry.space_group_name_H-M   'P 1'
#
loop_
_entity.id
_entity.type
_entity.pdbx_description
1 polymer ?
#
loop_
_entity_poly.entity_id
_entity_poly.type
_entity_poly.pdbx_seq_one_letter_code
_entity_poly.pdbx_strand_id
1 'polypeptide(L)'
;MKNSTMNTVIGSTLAAAAGFFVFRAVQSKKQVQVEEDVDMRNSQEVDKRESPDADVDPAEQGLTELDSAYRDEWQANGFPQTHREMRELEEDK
;
A
#
# COMPACT_ATOMS: atom_id res chain seq x y z
N MET A 1 27.69 25.73 48.31
CA MET A 1 28.24 25.60 46.94
C MET A 1 28.50 26.99 46.40
N LYS A 2 29.61 27.25 45.68
CA LYS A 2 29.93 28.59 45.17
C LYS A 2 29.01 28.94 44.00
N ASN A 3 28.50 30.18 43.95
CA ASN A 3 27.53 30.65 42.94
C ASN A 3 27.99 30.41 41.49
N SER A 4 29.31 30.42 41.26
CA SER A 4 29.92 30.10 39.97
C SER A 4 29.66 28.67 39.51
N THR A 5 29.68 27.69 40.42
CA THR A 5 29.43 26.27 40.08
C THR A 5 27.96 26.03 39.75
N MET A 6 27.07 26.81 40.36
CA MET A 6 25.62 26.73 40.11
C MET A 6 25.24 27.30 38.73
N ASN A 7 25.85 28.42 38.31
CA ASN A 7 25.62 28.98 36.97
C ASN A 7 26.16 28.08 35.85
N THR A 8 27.31 27.40 36.05
CA THR A 8 27.86 26.47 35.04
C THR A 8 26.99 25.22 34.88
N VAL A 9 26.46 24.68 35.99
CA VAL A 9 25.56 23.51 35.95
C VAL A 9 24.23 23.88 35.27
N ILE A 10 23.63 25.02 35.60
CA ILE A 10 22.39 25.50 34.97
C ILE A 10 22.61 25.81 33.47
N GLY A 11 23.77 26.37 33.09
CA GLY A 11 24.12 26.60 31.68
C GLY A 11 24.28 25.30 30.89
N SER A 12 24.88 24.27 31.50
CA SER A 12 25.09 22.97 30.86
C SER A 12 23.80 22.16 30.65
N THR A 13 22.83 22.24 31.55
CA THR A 13 21.54 21.55 31.40
C THR A 13 20.66 22.20 30.33
N LEU A 14 20.69 23.53 30.20
CA LEU A 14 19.99 24.25 29.14
C LEU A 14 20.54 23.93 27.74
N ALA A 15 21.86 23.86 27.60
CA ALA A 15 22.50 23.53 26.32
C ALA A 15 22.23 22.09 25.86
N ALA A 16 22.25 21.12 26.79
CA ALA A 16 21.93 19.73 26.48
C ALA A 16 20.46 19.54 26.08
N ALA A 17 19.53 20.24 26.74
CA ALA A 17 18.11 20.19 26.40
C ALA A 17 17.84 20.78 25.00
N ALA A 18 18.45 21.93 24.67
CA ALA A 18 18.30 22.56 23.36
C ALA A 18 18.84 21.66 22.22
N GLY A 19 19.96 20.97 22.44
CA GLY A 19 20.53 20.04 21.47
C GLY A 19 19.59 18.87 21.12
N PHE A 20 18.88 18.31 22.10
CA PHE A 20 17.94 17.21 21.90
C PHE A 20 16.73 17.63 21.04
N PHE A 21 16.17 18.81 21.30
CA PHE A 21 15.05 19.35 20.51
C PHE A 21 15.46 19.67 19.06
N VAL A 22 16.64 20.29 18.86
CA VAL A 22 17.15 20.60 17.52
C VAL A 22 17.44 19.31 16.74
N PHE A 23 18.06 18.30 17.39
CA PHE A 23 18.31 17.00 16.76
C PHE A 23 17.01 16.32 16.32
N ARG A 24 15.98 16.29 17.19
CA ARG A 24 14.65 15.76 16.84
C ARG A 24 13.99 16.53 15.70
N ALA A 25 14.07 17.85 15.71
CA ALA A 25 13.52 18.68 14.63
C ALA A 25 14.20 18.39 13.28
N VAL A 26 15.53 18.26 13.26
CA VAL A 26 16.28 17.89 12.05
C VAL A 26 15.96 16.46 11.59
N GLN A 27 15.83 15.52 12.52
CA GLN A 27 15.51 14.13 12.21
C GLN A 27 14.07 13.99 11.67
N SER A 28 13.11 14.76 12.21
CA SER A 28 11.72 14.76 11.75
C SER A 28 11.56 15.23 10.30
N LYS A 29 12.44 16.12 9.82
CA LYS A 29 12.45 16.59 8.44
C LYS A 29 12.93 15.54 7.42
N LYS A 30 13.49 14.41 7.86
CA LYS A 30 13.96 13.33 6.99
C LYS A 30 12.91 12.26 6.71
N GLN A 31 11.72 12.34 7.31
CA GLN A 31 10.63 11.43 6.96
C GLN A 31 10.06 11.83 5.61
N VAL A 32 10.50 11.14 4.56
CA VAL A 32 9.87 11.19 3.25
C VAL A 32 8.46 10.60 3.44
N GLN A 33 7.44 11.42 3.25
CA GLN A 33 6.06 10.94 3.18
C GLN A 33 5.93 10.20 1.85
N VAL A 34 5.92 8.87 1.92
CA VAL A 34 5.64 8.01 0.78
C VAL A 34 4.15 7.70 0.83
N GLU A 35 3.47 7.85 -0.30
CA GLU A 35 2.08 7.43 -0.42
C GLU A 35 1.94 5.93 -0.14
N GLU A 36 0.80 5.53 0.41
CA GLU A 36 0.51 4.14 0.66
C GLU A 36 0.37 3.39 -0.66
N ASP A 37 0.94 2.18 -0.73
CA ASP A 37 0.86 1.36 -1.93
C ASP A 37 -0.58 0.85 -2.11
N VAL A 38 -1.13 1.13 -3.29
CA VAL A 38 -2.50 0.75 -3.68
C VAL A 38 -2.52 -0.46 -4.61
N ASP A 39 -1.37 -1.01 -4.99
CA ASP A 39 -1.30 -2.20 -5.83
C ASP A 39 -1.72 -3.43 -5.02
N MET A 40 -2.86 -4.02 -5.42
CA MET A 40 -3.42 -5.23 -4.81
C MET A 40 -2.42 -6.40 -4.80
N ARG A 41 -1.49 -6.45 -5.77
CA ARG A 41 -0.46 -7.50 -5.89
C ARG A 41 0.55 -7.47 -4.75
N ASN A 42 0.70 -6.32 -4.11
CA ASN A 42 1.62 -6.13 -2.99
C ASN A 42 0.92 -6.31 -1.63
N SER A 43 -0.40 -6.57 -1.62
CA SER A 43 -1.18 -6.74 -0.40
C SER A 43 -1.39 -8.21 -0.05
N GLN A 44 -0.85 -8.63 1.10
CA GLN A 44 -1.13 -9.96 1.67
C GLN A 44 -2.56 -10.11 2.19
N GLU A 45 -3.28 -9.00 2.37
CA GLU A 45 -4.66 -9.05 2.85
C GLU A 45 -5.58 -9.53 1.73
N VAL A 46 -5.40 -8.99 0.52
CA VAL A 46 -6.19 -9.33 -0.67
C VAL A 46 -6.00 -10.80 -1.06
N ASP A 47 -4.80 -11.33 -0.89
CA ASP A 47 -4.47 -12.76 -1.12
C ASP A 47 -5.11 -13.71 -0.09
N LYS A 48 -5.71 -13.19 0.99
CA LYS A 48 -6.34 -14.00 2.05
C LYS A 48 -7.83 -13.74 2.18
N ARG A 49 -8.29 -12.59 1.70
CA ARG A 49 -9.70 -12.21 1.71
C ARG A 49 -10.41 -13.01 0.62
N GLU A 50 -11.57 -13.55 0.95
CA GLU A 50 -12.43 -14.22 -0.02
C GLU A 50 -12.93 -13.21 -1.06
N SER A 51 -13.20 -13.69 -2.28
CA SER A 51 -13.77 -12.91 -3.37
C SER A 51 -15.03 -12.16 -2.91
N PRO A 52 -15.15 -10.86 -3.25
CA PRO A 52 -16.33 -10.07 -2.89
C PRO A 52 -17.62 -10.57 -3.53
N ASP A 53 -17.51 -11.33 -4.63
CA ASP A 53 -18.64 -11.85 -5.39
C ASP A 53 -18.95 -13.33 -5.06
N ALA A 54 -18.29 -13.92 -4.07
CA ALA A 54 -18.50 -15.32 -3.66
C ALA A 54 -19.94 -15.62 -3.20
N ASP A 55 -20.68 -14.61 -2.73
CA ASP A 55 -22.08 -14.76 -2.31
C ASP A 55 -23.08 -14.76 -3.48
N VAL A 56 -22.68 -14.21 -4.63
CA VAL A 56 -23.54 -14.03 -5.81
C VAL A 56 -23.14 -14.88 -7.02
N ASP A 57 -21.86 -15.25 -7.17
CA ASP A 57 -21.36 -16.15 -8.22
C ASP A 57 -20.74 -17.42 -7.61
N PRO A 58 -21.34 -18.61 -7.84
CA PRO A 58 -20.75 -19.88 -7.43
C PRO A 58 -19.33 -20.13 -7.99
N ALA A 59 -18.95 -19.49 -9.10
CA ALA A 59 -17.61 -19.60 -9.67
C ALA A 59 -16.56 -18.79 -8.88
N GLU A 60 -17.01 -17.85 -8.04
CA GLU A 60 -16.17 -17.00 -7.18
C GLU A 60 -15.99 -17.61 -5.77
N GLN A 61 -16.75 -18.65 -5.43
CA GLN A 61 -16.67 -19.30 -4.12
C GLN A 61 -15.33 -19.97 -3.88
N GLY A 62 -14.70 -19.62 -2.76
CA GLY A 62 -13.36 -20.12 -2.41
C GLY A 62 -12.22 -19.48 -3.20
N LEU A 63 -12.48 -18.53 -4.11
CA LEU A 63 -11.44 -17.69 -4.68
C LEU A 63 -11.03 -16.62 -3.68
N THR A 64 -9.76 -16.24 -3.71
CA THR A 64 -9.32 -15.01 -3.04
C THR A 64 -9.72 -13.80 -3.87
N GLU A 65 -9.76 -12.62 -3.27
CA GLU A 65 -10.02 -11.37 -4.01
C GLU A 65 -8.95 -11.13 -5.09
N LEU A 66 -7.72 -11.56 -4.86
CA LEU A 66 -6.65 -11.47 -5.86
C LEU A 66 -6.91 -12.42 -7.05
N ASP A 67 -7.33 -13.66 -6.77
CA ASP A 67 -7.65 -14.65 -7.81
C ASP A 67 -8.88 -14.23 -8.63
N SER A 68 -9.89 -13.65 -7.95
CA SER A 68 -11.06 -13.06 -8.59
C SER A 68 -10.67 -11.97 -9.58
N ALA A 69 -9.83 -11.02 -9.16
CA ALA A 69 -9.34 -9.96 -10.05
C ALA A 69 -8.57 -10.52 -11.27
N TYR A 70 -7.74 -11.57 -11.08
CA TYR A 70 -7.05 -12.21 -12.21
C TYR A 70 -8.02 -12.93 -13.16
N ARG A 71 -9.03 -13.61 -12.62
CA ARG A 71 -10.08 -14.24 -13.42
C ARG A 71 -10.81 -13.21 -14.26
N ASP A 72 -11.18 -12.07 -13.67
CA ASP A 72 -11.83 -10.96 -14.37
C ASP A 72 -10.93 -10.36 -15.46
N GLU A 73 -9.65 -10.13 -15.16
CA GLU A 73 -8.67 -9.69 -16.17
C GLU A 73 -8.61 -10.71 -17.33
N TRP A 74 -8.57 -12.01 -17.04
CA TRP A 74 -8.56 -13.06 -18.04
C TRP A 74 -9.85 -13.12 -18.88
N GLN A 75 -11.01 -12.99 -18.24
CA GLN A 75 -12.30 -12.97 -18.93
C GLN A 75 -12.48 -11.71 -19.79
N ALA A 76 -12.02 -10.55 -19.30
CA ALA A 76 -12.03 -9.30 -20.06
C ALA A 76 -11.09 -9.36 -21.28
N ASN A 77 -9.96 -10.04 -21.15
CA ASN A 77 -9.06 -10.34 -22.27
C ASN A 77 -9.59 -11.46 -23.18
N GLY A 78 -10.60 -12.20 -22.71
CA GLY A 78 -11.36 -13.20 -23.44
C GLY A 78 -12.30 -12.58 -24.47
N PHE A 79 -11.76 -11.81 -25.42
CA PHE A 79 -12.29 -11.84 -26.79
C PHE A 79 -11.63 -13.02 -27.48
N PRO A 80 -12.27 -14.19 -27.60
CA PRO A 80 -11.74 -15.22 -28.47
C PRO A 80 -12.03 -14.75 -29.90
N GLN A 81 -11.01 -14.17 -30.55
CA GLN A 81 -10.97 -14.04 -31.99
C GLN A 81 -10.10 -15.18 -32.52
N THR A 82 -10.47 -16.44 -32.24
CA THR A 82 -10.00 -17.47 -33.17
C THR A 82 -10.47 -17.06 -34.56
N HIS A 83 -9.73 -17.41 -35.60
CA HIS A 83 -10.14 -17.09 -36.98
C HIS A 83 -11.52 -17.65 -37.34
N ARG A 84 -12.04 -18.60 -36.54
CA ARG A 84 -13.40 -19.11 -36.66
C ARG A 84 -14.42 -18.15 -36.04
N GLU A 85 -14.25 -17.76 -34.78
CA GLU A 85 -15.17 -16.85 -34.09
C GLU A 85 -15.23 -15.48 -34.75
N MET A 86 -14.11 -15.04 -35.35
CA MET A 86 -14.08 -13.83 -36.18
C MET A 86 -14.98 -13.92 -37.41
N ARG A 87 -14.95 -15.07 -38.10
CA ARG A 87 -15.80 -15.29 -39.28
C ARG A 87 -17.27 -15.36 -38.89
N GLU A 88 -17.59 -16.04 -37.79
CA GLU A 88 -18.97 -16.12 -37.28
C GLU A 88 -19.53 -14.73 -36.92
N LEU A 89 -18.72 -13.85 -36.30
CA LEU A 89 -19.10 -12.46 -35.99
C LEU A 89 -19.24 -11.56 -37.23
N GLU A 90 -18.47 -11.81 -38.29
CA GLU A 90 -18.58 -11.12 -39.58
C GLU A 90 -19.81 -11.59 -40.37
N GLU A 91 -20.20 -12.86 -40.24
CA GLU A 91 -21.39 -13.45 -40.88
C GLU A 91 -22.71 -13.05 -40.21
N ASP A 92 -22.71 -12.79 -38.90
CA ASP A 92 -23.88 -12.33 -38.13
C ASP A 92 -24.19 -10.82 -38.26
N LYS A 93 -23.44 -10.09 -39.12
CA LYS A 93 -23.55 -8.62 -39.31
C LYS A 93 -24.25 -8.23 -40.60
#